data_AF-K2SJL3-F1
#
_entry.id   AF-K2SJL3-F1
#
_cell.length_a   1.000
_cell.length_b   1.000
_cell.length_c   1.000
_cell.angle_alpha   90.00
_cell.angle_beta   90.00
_cell.angle_gamma   90.00
#
_symmetry.space_group_name_H-M   'P 1'
#
loop_
_entity.id
_entity.type
_entity.pdbx_description
1 polymer ?
#
loop_
_entity_poly.entity_id
_entity_poly.type
_entity_poly.pdbx_seq_one_letter_code
_entity_poly.pdbx_strand_id
1 'polypeptide(L)'
;MDVELYVYDLSKGLARQLSRQFLGIQIDAVYHTSIVFGGVEYFYGAGVQTCYPGSTHHGAPEEVVKLGSTNLPMDVILEYLESLKQVYTPEAYDLFAHNCNNL
;
A
#
# COMPACT_ATOMS: atom_id res chain seq x y z
N MET A 1 -17.98 -4.92 6.88
CA MET A 1 -16.57 -5.36 7.02
C MET A 1 -15.71 -4.13 7.24
N ASP A 2 -14.92 -4.09 8.32
CA ASP A 2 -13.99 -2.97 8.54
C ASP A 2 -12.90 -2.93 7.47
N VAL A 3 -12.47 -1.72 7.13
CA VAL A 3 -11.41 -1.45 6.14
C VAL A 3 -10.35 -0.56 6.80
N GLU A 4 -9.11 -0.99 6.70
CA GLU A 4 -7.94 -0.35 7.29
C GLU A 4 -6.90 -0.04 6.20
N LEU A 5 -6.14 1.03 6.40
CA LEU A 5 -4.98 1.39 5.60
C LEU A 5 -3.74 1.12 6.45
N TYR A 6 -2.87 0.25 5.99
CA TYR A 6 -1.58 0.01 6.62
C TYR A 6 -0.56 0.92 5.94
N VAL A 7 0.19 1.68 6.74
CA VAL A 7 1.18 2.64 6.28
C VAL A 7 2.56 2.19 6.73
N TYR A 8 3.50 2.15 5.79
CA TYR A 8 4.87 1.72 6.00
C TYR A 8 5.84 2.80 5.53
N ASP A 9 6.87 3.10 6.32
CA ASP A 9 8.04 3.83 5.85
C ASP A 9 9.13 2.86 5.36
N LEU A 10 9.30 2.78 4.05
CA LEU A 10 10.33 1.96 3.41
C LEU A 10 11.74 2.38 3.80
N SER A 11 11.93 3.64 4.20
CA SER A 11 13.22 4.17 4.62
C SER A 11 13.56 3.90 6.08
N LYS A 12 12.59 3.44 6.89
CA LYS A 12 12.75 3.18 8.34
C LYS A 12 13.35 4.38 9.10
N GLY A 13 12.86 5.58 8.82
CA GLY A 13 13.28 6.84 9.41
C GLY A 13 14.51 7.49 8.75
N LEU A 14 15.18 6.81 7.80
CA LEU A 14 16.34 7.36 7.11
C LEU A 14 15.97 8.55 6.22
N ALA A 15 14.80 8.55 5.59
CA ALA A 15 14.33 9.67 4.78
C ALA A 15 14.26 10.94 5.65
N ARG A 16 13.58 10.86 6.80
CA ARG A 16 13.47 11.97 7.75
C ARG A 16 14.82 12.54 8.19
N GLN A 17 15.81 11.68 8.39
CA GLN A 17 17.12 12.09 8.89
C GLN A 17 18.01 12.68 7.79
N LEU A 18 17.97 12.12 6.59
CA LEU A 18 19.00 12.32 5.58
C LEU A 18 18.52 13.08 4.35
N SER A 19 17.20 13.20 4.12
CA SER A 19 16.67 13.72 2.85
C SER A 19 17.17 15.12 2.52
N ARG A 20 17.26 16.01 3.52
CA ARG A 20 17.69 17.39 3.29
C ARG A 20 19.13 17.48 2.81
N GLN A 21 19.98 16.53 3.23
CA GLN A 21 21.38 16.46 2.80
C GLN A 21 21.52 15.87 1.39
N PHE A 22 20.77 14.82 1.06
CA PHE A 22 20.91 14.13 -0.23
C PHE A 22 20.04 14.69 -1.35
N LEU A 23 18.82 15.12 -1.03
CA LEU A 23 17.82 15.59 -2.00
C LEU A 23 17.66 17.11 -2.00
N GLY A 24 18.23 17.80 -1.01
CA GLY A 24 18.02 19.25 -0.81
C GLY A 24 16.63 19.62 -0.28
N ILE A 25 15.74 18.63 -0.11
CA ILE A 25 14.37 18.79 0.37
C ILE A 25 14.13 17.91 1.60
N GLN A 26 13.26 18.37 2.50
CA GLN A 26 12.83 17.56 3.64
C GLN A 26 11.67 16.65 3.20
N ILE A 27 11.82 15.34 3.39
CA ILE A 27 10.75 14.36 3.31
C ILE A 27 10.78 13.52 4.59
N ASP A 28 9.60 13.12 5.07
CA ASP A 28 9.50 12.40 6.36
C ASP A 28 9.65 10.89 6.20
N ALA A 29 9.21 10.33 5.08
CA ALA A 29 9.24 8.89 4.82
C ALA A 29 9.20 8.59 3.32
N VAL A 30 9.51 7.36 2.97
CA VAL A 30 9.16 6.77 1.67
C VAL A 30 7.96 5.88 1.90
N TYR A 31 6.76 6.43 1.70
CA TYR A 31 5.52 5.73 2.05
C TYR A 31 5.17 4.62 1.07
N HIS A 32 4.85 3.46 1.65
CA HIS A 32 4.15 2.36 1.01
C HIS A 32 2.86 2.12 1.78
N THR A 33 1.73 1.96 1.08
CA THR A 33 0.46 1.66 1.71
C THR A 33 -0.19 0.40 1.15
N SER A 34 -1.02 -0.22 1.98
CA SER A 34 -1.86 -1.35 1.62
C SER A 34 -3.23 -1.24 2.27
N ILE A 35 -4.23 -1.85 1.63
CA ILE A 35 -5.60 -1.89 2.13
C ILE A 35 -5.83 -3.25 2.79
N VAL A 36 -6.36 -3.25 4.01
CA VAL A 36 -6.66 -4.45 4.78
C VAL A 36 -8.16 -4.54 5.04
N PHE A 37 -8.75 -5.66 4.65
CA PHE A 37 -10.13 -6.01 5.00
C PHE A 37 -10.30 -7.53 4.93
N GLY A 38 -11.26 -8.07 5.69
CA GLY A 38 -11.57 -9.51 5.64
C GLY A 38 -10.39 -10.41 6.04
N GLY A 39 -9.43 -9.88 6.80
CA GLY A 39 -8.22 -10.61 7.19
C GLY A 39 -7.18 -10.78 6.06
N VAL A 40 -7.30 -10.02 4.98
CA VAL A 40 -6.37 -10.03 3.84
C VAL A 40 -5.85 -8.61 3.62
N GLU A 41 -4.55 -8.52 3.35
CA GLU A 41 -3.87 -7.29 2.97
C GLU A 41 -3.65 -7.28 1.46
N TYR A 42 -4.04 -6.18 0.81
CA TYR A 42 -3.98 -5.95 -0.62
C TYR A 42 -3.08 -4.76 -0.93
N PHE A 43 -2.14 -4.92 -1.84
CA PHE A 43 -1.24 -3.85 -2.25
C PHE A 43 -0.77 -4.03 -3.70
N TYR A 44 -0.23 -2.96 -4.27
CA TYR A 44 0.34 -3.00 -5.62
C TYR A 44 1.87 -2.92 -5.58
N GLY A 45 2.51 -3.86 -6.27
CA GLY A 45 3.95 -3.90 -6.50
C GLY A 45 4.22 -4.39 -7.92
N ALA A 46 4.63 -5.64 -8.08
CA ALA A 46 4.69 -6.30 -9.38
C ALA A 46 3.32 -6.89 -9.76
N GLY A 47 2.29 -6.03 -9.80
CA GLY A 47 0.89 -6.44 -9.90
C GLY A 47 0.15 -6.32 -8.57
N VAL A 48 -1.18 -6.53 -8.61
CA VAL A 48 -2.01 -6.59 -7.39
C VAL A 48 -1.67 -7.87 -6.62
N GLN A 49 -1.19 -7.70 -5.39
CA GLN A 49 -0.72 -8.78 -4.52
C GLN A 49 -1.55 -8.84 -3.23
N THR A 50 -1.57 -10.03 -2.64
CA THR A 50 -2.29 -10.30 -1.39
C THR A 50 -1.42 -11.05 -0.41
N CYS A 51 -1.54 -10.73 0.88
CA CYS A 51 -0.89 -11.49 1.95
C CYS A 51 -1.70 -11.42 3.26
N TYR A 52 -1.18 -12.06 4.31
CA TYR A 52 -1.74 -11.88 5.65
C TYR A 52 -1.34 -10.49 6.19
N PRO A 53 -2.22 -9.80 6.91
CA PRO A 53 -1.93 -8.46 7.42
C PRO A 53 -0.62 -8.38 8.22
N GLY A 54 0.26 -7.47 7.82
CA GLY A 54 1.56 -7.25 8.46
C GLY A 54 2.61 -8.35 8.19
N SER A 55 2.35 -9.25 7.22
CA SER A 55 3.28 -10.31 6.83
C SER A 55 4.12 -9.96 5.59
N THR A 56 4.12 -8.70 5.16
CA THR A 56 4.95 -8.25 4.04
C THR A 56 6.43 -8.23 4.43
N HIS A 57 7.31 -8.15 3.44
CA HIS A 57 8.75 -7.98 3.65
C HIS A 57 9.13 -6.63 4.28
N HIS A 58 8.17 -5.70 4.38
CA HIS A 58 8.33 -4.40 5.04
C HIS A 58 8.24 -4.50 6.57
N GLY A 59 7.71 -5.60 7.11
CA GLY A 59 7.54 -5.83 8.54
C GLY A 59 6.19 -5.34 9.04
N ALA A 60 6.13 -4.86 10.28
CA ALA A 60 4.91 -4.29 10.85
C ALA A 60 4.65 -2.88 10.28
N PRO A 61 3.39 -2.50 10.04
CA PRO A 61 3.05 -1.14 9.66
C PRO A 61 3.47 -0.15 10.75
N GLU A 62 3.94 1.02 10.34
CA GLU A 62 4.22 2.13 11.25
C GLU A 62 2.92 2.74 11.79
N GLU A 63 1.89 2.78 10.94
CA GLU A 63 0.58 3.29 11.29
C GLU A 63 -0.51 2.41 10.66
N VAL A 64 -1.57 2.15 11.43
CA VAL A 64 -2.81 1.51 10.95
C VAL A 64 -3.93 2.53 11.05
N VAL A 65 -4.42 3.00 9.90
CA VAL A 65 -5.47 4.01 9.82
C VAL A 65 -6.80 3.34 9.51
N LYS A 66 -7.79 3.51 10.38
CA LYS A 66 -9.16 3.03 10.11
C LYS A 66 -9.81 3.90 9.03
N LEU A 67 -10.04 3.34 7.84
CA LEU A 67 -10.72 4.05 6.74
C LEU A 67 -12.24 4.02 6.90
N GLY A 68 -12.78 3.01 7.57
CA GLY A 68 -14.20 2.89 7.84
C GLY A 68 -14.69 1.46 7.69
N SER A 69 -15.86 1.29 7.10
CA SER A 69 -16.45 -0.03 6.85
C SER A 69 -17.15 -0.07 5.50
N THR A 70 -17.05 -1.20 4.82
CA THR A 70 -17.80 -1.48 3.59
C THR A 70 -18.89 -2.51 3.82
N ASN A 71 -20.01 -2.36 3.10
CA ASN A 71 -21.10 -3.34 3.02
C ASN A 71 -21.06 -4.13 1.70
N LEU A 72 -20.05 -3.90 0.86
CA LEU A 72 -19.88 -4.65 -0.38
C LEU A 72 -19.61 -6.12 -0.05
N PRO A 73 -20.31 -7.05 -0.72
CA PRO A 73 -19.97 -8.47 -0.68
C PRO A 73 -18.55 -8.74 -1.16
N MET A 74 -17.90 -9.76 -0.60
CA MET A 74 -16.50 -10.08 -0.91
C MET A 74 -16.30 -10.46 -2.37
N ASP A 75 -17.24 -11.17 -2.98
CA ASP A 75 -17.25 -11.53 -4.40
C ASP A 75 -17.22 -10.30 -5.31
N VAL A 76 -18.01 -9.27 -4.99
CA VAL A 76 -18.00 -7.99 -5.74
C VAL A 76 -16.65 -7.28 -5.63
N ILE A 77 -16.03 -7.30 -4.45
CA ILE A 77 -14.72 -6.69 -4.24
C ILE A 77 -13.64 -7.46 -5.03
N LEU A 78 -13.68 -8.79 -4.99
CA LEU A 78 -12.72 -9.64 -5.71
C LEU A 78 -12.86 -9.49 -7.23
N GLU A 79 -14.09 -9.40 -7.74
CA GLU A 79 -14.35 -9.12 -9.15
C GLU A 79 -13.76 -7.77 -9.57
N TYR A 80 -13.96 -6.73 -8.74
CA TYR A 80 -13.36 -5.43 -8.97
C TYR A 80 -11.82 -5.49 -8.97
N LEU A 81 -11.22 -6.13 -7.97
CA LEU A 81 -9.76 -6.33 -7.91
C LEU A 81 -9.23 -7.10 -9.12
N GLU A 82 -9.98 -8.08 -9.63
CA GLU A 82 -9.60 -8.82 -10.84
C GLU A 82 -9.57 -7.90 -12.07
N SER A 83 -10.57 -7.02 -12.20
CA SER A 83 -10.56 -6.00 -13.26
C SER A 83 -9.38 -5.04 -13.16
N LEU A 84 -8.97 -4.69 -11.93
CA LEU A 84 -7.84 -3.79 -11.68
C LEU A 84 -6.50 -4.41 -12.09
N LYS A 85 -6.35 -5.73 -12.08
CA LYS A 85 -5.11 -6.40 -12.54
C LYS A 85 -4.76 -6.10 -14.00
N GLN A 86 -5.71 -5.67 -14.82
CA GLN A 86 -5.47 -5.27 -16.20
C GLN A 86 -4.78 -3.91 -16.32
N VAL A 87 -4.95 -3.04 -15.30
CA VAL A 87 -4.36 -1.70 -15.25
C VAL A 87 -3.11 -1.71 -14.38
N TYR A 88 -3.19 -2.35 -13.22
CA TYR A 88 -2.12 -2.51 -12.25
C TYR A 88 -1.25 -3.72 -12.59
N THR A 89 -0.58 -3.69 -13.74
CA THR A 89 0.38 -4.73 -14.16
C THR A 89 1.79 -4.41 -13.66
N PRO A 90 2.73 -5.37 -13.62
CA PRO A 90 4.13 -5.07 -13.28
C PRO A 90 4.75 -4.00 -14.18
N GLU A 91 4.40 -3.99 -15.47
CA GLU A 91 4.96 -3.06 -16.47
C GLU A 91 4.41 -1.64 -16.33
N ALA A 92 3.19 -1.51 -15.80
CA ALA A 92 2.55 -0.22 -15.55
C ALA A 92 3.08 0.46 -14.28
N TYR A 93 3.88 -0.23 -13.46
CA TYR A 93 4.34 0.30 -12.18
C TYR A 93 5.30 1.48 -12.41
N ASP A 94 4.94 2.63 -11.85
CA ASP A 94 5.76 3.84 -11.82
C ASP A 94 5.85 4.35 -10.38
N LEU A 95 7.08 4.50 -9.88
CA LEU A 95 7.34 4.91 -8.51
C LEU A 95 6.68 6.26 -8.15
N PHE A 96 6.49 7.16 -9.11
CA PHE A 96 5.98 8.51 -8.86
C PHE A 96 4.50 8.68 -9.22
N ALA A 97 4.02 8.00 -10.26
CA ALA A 97 2.71 8.26 -10.86
C ALA A 97 1.74 7.06 -10.80
N HIS A 98 2.22 5.84 -10.58
CA HIS A 98 1.39 4.64 -10.58
C HIS A 98 1.98 3.54 -9.68
N ASN A 99 1.77 3.67 -8.37
CA ASN A 99 2.37 2.83 -7.34
C ASN A 99 1.33 2.31 -6.33
N CYS A 100 1.81 1.64 -5.28
CA CYS A 100 1.01 1.12 -4.17
C CYS A 100 0.01 2.10 -3.54
N ASN A 101 0.28 3.40 -3.60
CA ASN A 101 -0.58 4.44 -3.02
C ASN A 101 -1.67 4.91 -4.00
N ASN A 102 -1.63 4.45 -5.26
CA ASN A 102 -2.65 4.75 -6.28
C ASN A 102 -3.72 3.66 -6.40
N LEU A 103 -3.40 2.42 -6.00
CA LEU A 103 -4.33 1.29 -5.97
C LEU A 103 -5.50 1.57 -5.03
#